data_AF-A0A1F5G8M1-F1
#
_entry.id   AF-A0A1F5G8M1-F1
#
_cell.length_a   1.000
_cell.length_b   1.000
_cell.length_c   1.000
_cell.angle_alpha   90.00
_cell.angle_beta   90.00
_cell.angle_gamma   90.00
#
_symmetry.space_group_name_H-M   'P 1'
#
loop_
_entity.id
_entity.type
_entity.pdbx_description
1 polymer ?
#
loop_
_entity_poly.entity_id
_entity_poly.type
_entity_poly.pdbx_seq_one_letter_code
_entity_poly.pdbx_strand_id
1 'polypeptide(L)'
;MENQIFWKINAIQLAGACSLIFFVILNILKATYPPVSEKLNFYEPVGPLLGLFLASICVYLAAFLLFRQLKIKNTSFATLALIISAIVFFLMVFPPFFEPIVKAIPR
;
A
#
# COMPACT_ATOMS: atom_id res chain seq x y z
N MET A 1 -0.18 14.59 27.56
CA MET A 1 -0.33 15.14 26.18
C MET A 1 0.60 14.41 25.20
N GLU A 2 1.88 14.30 25.54
CA GLU A 2 2.94 13.67 24.72
C GLU A 2 2.60 12.25 24.23
N ASN A 3 2.12 11.40 25.14
CA ASN A 3 1.72 10.02 24.82
C ASN A 3 0.62 9.91 23.74
N GLN A 4 -0.31 10.87 23.67
CA GLN A 4 -1.37 10.87 22.64
C GLN A 4 -0.84 11.18 21.24
N ILE A 5 0.23 11.95 21.15
CA ILE A 5 0.86 12.32 19.87
C ILE A 5 1.57 11.09 19.31
N PHE A 6 2.32 10.36 20.13
CA PHE A 6 3.02 9.14 19.70
C PHE A 6 2.10 8.08 19.11
N TRP A 7 0.95 7.79 19.75
CA TRP A 7 0.03 6.78 19.22
C TRP A 7 -0.60 7.19 17.88
N LYS A 8 -0.84 8.48 17.67
CA LYS A 8 -1.35 9.00 16.39
C LYS A 8 -0.28 8.89 15.30
N ILE A 9 0.97 9.23 15.60
CA ILE A 9 2.09 9.09 14.65
C ILE A 9 2.27 7.62 14.29
N ASN A 10 2.29 6.72 15.27
CA ASN A 10 2.44 5.29 15.03
C ASN A 10 1.29 4.72 14.18
N ALA A 11 0.05 5.19 14.40
CA ALA A 11 -1.10 4.81 13.59
C ALA A 11 -0.96 5.29 12.13
N ILE A 12 -0.47 6.52 11.91
CA ILE A 12 -0.20 7.06 10.57
C ILE A 12 0.88 6.22 9.87
N GLN A 13 1.98 5.91 10.56
CA GLN A 13 3.08 5.11 10.01
C GLN A 13 2.62 3.71 9.60
N LEU A 14 1.87 3.01 10.46
CA LEU A 14 1.35 1.68 10.17
C LEU A 14 0.27 1.68 9.09
N ALA A 15 -0.59 2.70 9.06
CA ALA A 15 -1.55 2.87 7.98
C ALA A 15 -0.84 3.11 6.63
N GLY A 16 0.21 3.93 6.63
CA GLY A 16 1.08 4.15 5.48
C GLY A 16 1.73 2.86 5.00
N ALA A 17 2.34 2.10 5.92
CA ALA A 17 2.94 0.80 5.62
C ALA A 17 1.92 -0.17 4.99
N CYS A 18 0.73 -0.28 5.58
CA CYS A 18 -0.35 -1.13 5.07
C CYS A 18 -0.81 -0.70 3.66
N SER A 19 -0.98 0.61 3.44
CA SER A 19 -1.35 1.16 2.13
C SER A 19 -0.29 0.88 1.05
N LEU A 20 0.99 1.00 1.39
CA LEU A 20 2.09 0.75 0.45
C LEU A 20 2.15 -0.72 0.05
N ILE A 21 2.05 -1.64 1.01
CA ILE A 21 2.03 -3.07 0.73
C ILE A 21 0.78 -3.46 -0.06
N PHE A 22 -0.39 -2.90 0.28
CA PHE A 22 -1.61 -3.12 -0.48
C PHE A 22 -1.46 -2.66 -1.93
N PHE A 23 -0.89 -1.47 -2.16
CA PHE A 23 -0.61 -0.98 -3.51
C PHE A 23 0.26 -1.98 -4.28
N VAL A 24 1.35 -2.47 -3.68
CA VAL A 24 2.26 -3.43 -4.31
C VAL A 24 1.51 -4.70 -4.73
N ILE A 25 0.73 -5.27 -3.82
CA ILE A 25 -0.06 -6.48 -4.09
C ILE A 25 -1.04 -6.21 -5.23
N LEU A 26 -1.79 -5.13 -5.16
CA LEU A 26 -2.79 -4.81 -6.18
C LEU A 26 -2.15 -4.48 -7.53
N ASN A 27 -0.97 -3.87 -7.55
CA ASN A 27 -0.21 -3.58 -8.76
C ASN A 27 0.27 -4.87 -9.46
N ILE A 28 0.73 -5.86 -8.68
CA ILE A 28 1.06 -7.19 -9.21
C ILE A 28 -0.19 -7.86 -9.78
N LEU A 29 -1.28 -7.90 -9.00
CA LEU A 29 -2.54 -8.53 -9.44
C LEU A 29 -3.09 -7.90 -10.72
N LYS A 30 -3.06 -6.57 -10.82
CA LYS A 30 -3.45 -5.82 -12.02
C LYS A 30 -2.62 -6.21 -13.24
N ALA A 31 -1.31 -6.41 -13.08
CA ALA A 31 -0.42 -6.78 -14.18
C ALA A 31 -0.54 -8.26 -14.58
N THR A 32 -0.90 -9.14 -13.64
CA THR A 32 -1.07 -10.56 -13.90
C THR A 32 -2.46 -10.90 -14.46
N TYR A 33 -3.51 -10.23 -13.99
CA TYR A 33 -4.90 -10.58 -14.28
C TYR A 33 -5.65 -9.42 -14.99
N PRO A 34 -6.04 -9.58 -16.28
CA PRO A 34 -6.75 -8.55 -17.04
C PRO A 34 -8.03 -8.01 -16.37
N PRO A 35 -8.89 -8.83 -15.73
CA PRO A 35 -10.10 -8.33 -15.07
C PRO A 35 -9.84 -7.35 -13.92
N VAL A 36 -8.68 -7.47 -13.25
CA VAL A 36 -8.29 -6.53 -12.20
C VAL A 36 -7.91 -5.19 -12.82
N SER A 37 -7.20 -5.21 -13.95
CA SER A 37 -6.87 -4.00 -14.73
C SER A 37 -8.12 -3.27 -15.20
N GLU A 38 -9.10 -4.00 -15.75
CA GLU A 38 -10.36 -3.40 -16.22
C GLU A 38 -11.17 -2.77 -15.09
N LYS A 39 -11.29 -3.43 -13.93
CA LYS A 39 -12.02 -2.87 -12.77
C LYS A 39 -11.36 -1.62 -12.18
N LEU A 40 -10.04 -1.52 -12.26
CA LEU A 40 -9.29 -0.36 -11.79
C LEU A 40 -9.27 0.77 -12.83
N ASN A 41 -9.67 0.51 -14.07
CA ASN A 41 -9.77 1.49 -15.13
C ASN A 41 -11.18 2.09 -15.16
N PHE A 42 -11.37 3.25 -14.52
CA PHE A 42 -12.68 3.89 -14.42
C PHE A 42 -13.20 4.44 -15.75
N TYR A 43 -12.30 4.95 -16.60
CA TYR A 43 -12.61 5.42 -17.96
C TYR A 43 -11.32 5.52 -18.79
N GLU A 44 -11.44 5.23 -20.08
CA GLU A 44 -10.36 5.48 -21.03
C GLU A 44 -10.21 7.00 -21.27
N PRO A 45 -8.98 7.55 -21.36
CA PRO A 45 -7.68 6.87 -21.44
C PRO A 45 -6.87 6.87 -20.11
N VAL A 46 -7.50 7.11 -18.95
CA VAL A 46 -6.78 7.34 -17.68
C VAL A 46 -6.00 6.12 -17.19
N GLY A 47 -6.46 4.92 -17.57
CA GLY A 47 -5.82 3.67 -17.23
C GLY A 47 -5.99 3.31 -15.75
N PRO A 48 -5.48 2.14 -15.34
CA PRO A 48 -5.76 1.55 -14.04
C PRO A 48 -4.94 2.13 -12.88
N LEU A 49 -4.08 3.12 -13.14
CA LEU A 49 -3.24 3.74 -12.10
C LEU A 49 -4.07 4.55 -11.11
N LEU A 50 -5.09 5.27 -11.60
CA LEU A 50 -5.99 6.02 -10.73
C LEU A 50 -6.75 5.08 -9.78
N GLY A 51 -7.27 3.96 -10.27
CA GLY A 51 -7.93 2.94 -9.46
C GLY A 51 -7.03 2.36 -8.38
N LEU A 52 -5.77 2.06 -8.72
CA LEU A 52 -4.77 1.62 -7.74
C LEU A 52 -4.58 2.63 -6.60
N PHE A 53 -4.42 3.91 -6.95
CA PHE A 53 -4.23 4.97 -5.96
C PHE A 53 -5.47 5.16 -5.08
N LEU A 54 -6.66 5.24 -5.67
CA LEU A 54 -7.90 5.40 -4.91
C LEU A 54 -8.15 4.21 -3.96
N ALA A 55 -7.97 2.99 -4.45
CA ALA A 55 -8.08 1.80 -3.60
C ALA A 55 -7.09 1.82 -2.44
N SER A 56 -5.85 2.26 -2.69
CA SER A 56 -4.82 2.37 -1.66
C SER A 56 -5.13 3.45 -0.64
N ILE A 57 -5.67 4.61 -1.06
CA ILE A 57 -6.14 5.67 -0.17
C ILE A 57 -7.28 5.16 0.73
N CYS A 58 -8.22 4.40 0.18
CA CYS A 58 -9.29 3.79 0.98
C CYS A 58 -8.72 2.84 2.05
N VAL A 59 -7.74 2.01 1.69
CA VAL A 59 -7.06 1.11 2.63
C VAL A 59 -6.29 1.90 3.69
N TYR A 60 -5.59 2.96 3.31
CA TYR A 60 -4.92 3.86 4.26
C TYR A 60 -5.90 4.43 5.29
N LEU A 61 -7.05 4.96 4.84
CA LEU A 61 -8.05 5.54 5.74
C LEU A 61 -8.65 4.49 6.69
N ALA A 62 -9.00 3.31 6.16
CA ALA A 62 -9.51 2.21 6.97
C ALA A 62 -8.47 1.74 8.01
N ALA A 63 -7.23 1.54 7.58
CA ALA A 63 -6.12 1.13 8.46
C ALA A 63 -5.82 2.20 9.52
N PHE A 64 -5.85 3.48 9.15
CA PHE A 64 -5.66 4.59 10.09
C PHE A 64 -6.71 4.57 11.19
N LEU A 65 -7.99 4.43 10.84
CA LEU A 65 -9.07 4.36 11.82
C LEU A 65 -8.90 3.17 12.76
N LEU A 66 -8.49 2.01 12.22
CA LEU A 66 -8.24 0.80 12.99
C LEU A 66 -7.04 0.97 13.94
N PHE A 67 -5.87 1.38 13.43
CA PHE A 67 -4.67 1.54 14.25
C PHE A 67 -4.77 2.67 15.27
N ARG A 68 -5.56 3.72 14.97
CA ARG A 68 -5.86 4.79 15.93
C ARG A 68 -6.58 4.27 17.17
N GLN A 69 -7.45 3.27 17.03
CA GLN A 69 -8.16 2.65 18.16
C GLN A 69 -7.24 1.74 18.99
N LEU A 70 -6.29 1.08 18.35
CA LEU A 70 -5.36 0.14 19.00
C LEU A 70 -4.28 0.80 19.86
N LYS A 71 -4.09 2.13 19.75
CA LYS A 71 -3.13 2.91 20.56
C LYS A 71 -1.73 2.29 20.63
N ILE A 72 -1.17 1.95 19.46
CA ILE A 72 0.14 1.29 19.32
C ILE A 72 1.24 2.11 19.99
N LYS A 73 1.90 1.53 21.00
CA LYS A 73 2.96 2.20 21.79
C LYS A 73 4.36 2.04 21.22
N ASN A 74 4.60 1.00 20.41
CA ASN A 74 5.94 0.70 19.90
C ASN A 74 6.24 1.49 18.62
N THR A 75 6.90 2.65 18.80
CA THR A 75 7.29 3.55 17.71
C THR A 75 8.36 2.96 16.80
N SER A 76 9.33 2.23 17.35
CA SER A 76 10.40 1.60 16.56
C SER A 76 9.83 0.58 15.58
N PHE A 77 8.85 -0.22 16.02
CA PHE A 77 8.14 -1.16 15.16
C PHE A 77 7.38 -0.44 14.03
N ALA A 78 6.59 0.59 14.36
CA ALA A 78 5.81 1.33 13.38
C ALA A 78 6.69 2.01 12.31
N THR A 79 7.82 2.59 12.75
CA THR A 79 8.80 3.21 11.87
C THR A 79 9.48 2.18 10.98
N LEU A 80 9.91 1.04 11.53
CA LEU A 80 10.54 -0.04 10.77
C LEU A 80 9.58 -0.62 9.72
N ALA A 81 8.31 -0.85 10.10
CA ALA A 81 7.28 -1.33 9.19
C ALA A 81 7.09 -0.38 8.00
N LEU A 82 7.07 0.93 8.23
CA LEU A 82 6.97 1.94 7.18
C LEU A 82 8.21 1.93 6.27
N ILE A 83 9.42 1.91 6.84
CA ILE A 83 10.68 1.90 6.07
C ILE A 83 10.76 0.67 5.16
N ILE A 84 10.51 -0.52 5.71
CA ILE A 84 10.53 -1.77 4.93
C ILE A 84 9.47 -1.72 3.83
N SER A 85 8.25 -1.27 4.15
CA SER A 85 7.17 -1.17 3.16
C SER A 85 7.48 -0.17 2.05
N ALA A 86 8.13 0.94 2.39
CA ALA A 86 8.56 1.94 1.41
C ALA A 86 9.65 1.41 0.47
N ILE A 87 10.63 0.67 1.00
CA ILE A 87 11.67 0.01 0.19
C ILE A 87 11.01 -1.02 -0.75
N VAL A 88 10.13 -1.87 -0.23
CA VAL A 88 9.41 -2.87 -1.05
C VAL A 88 8.57 -2.19 -2.13
N PHE A 89 7.83 -1.14 -1.78
CA PHE A 89 7.06 -0.36 -2.75
C PHE A 89 7.95 0.24 -3.84
N PHE A 90 9.06 0.87 -3.46
CA PHE A 90 9.98 1.47 -4.42
C PHE A 90 10.53 0.45 -5.42
N LEU A 91 10.98 -0.71 -4.92
CA LEU A 91 11.44 -1.80 -5.78
C LEU A 91 10.33 -2.31 -6.70
N MET A 92 9.13 -2.53 -6.15
CA MET A 92 8.00 -3.12 -6.87
C MET A 92 7.26 -2.18 -7.82
N VAL A 93 7.58 -0.88 -7.81
CA VAL A 93 7.10 0.08 -8.81
C VAL A 93 8.07 0.18 -9.99
N PHE A 94 9.35 -0.14 -9.78
CA PHE A 94 10.36 0.00 -10.81
C PHE A 94 10.38 -1.23 -11.75
N PRO A 95 10.24 -1.05 -13.08
CA PRO A 95 10.09 -2.17 -14.03
C PRO A 95 11.17 -3.27 -13.95
N PRO A 96 12.47 -2.95 -13.77
CA PRO A 96 13.53 -3.96 -13.64
C PRO A 96 13.31 -5.00 -12.53
N PHE A 97 12.64 -4.64 -11.44
CA PHE A 97 12.31 -5.59 -10.37
C PHE A 97 10.89 -6.12 -10.50
N PHE A 98 9.95 -5.29 -10.98
CA PHE A 98 8.54 -5.65 -11.10
C PHE A 98 8.27 -6.68 -12.21
N GLU A 99 8.83 -6.48 -13.41
CA GLU A 99 8.53 -7.37 -14.55
C GLU A 99 8.94 -8.83 -14.35
N PRO A 100 10.14 -9.14 -13.81
CA PRO A 100 10.52 -10.52 -13.56
C PRO A 100 9.54 -11.24 -12.62
N ILE A 101 9.05 -10.54 -11.60
CA ILE A 101 8.10 -11.09 -10.61
C ILE A 101 6.77 -11.39 -11.28
N VAL A 102 6.23 -10.46 -12.07
CA VAL A 102 4.97 -10.67 -12.80
C VAL A 102 5.10 -11.82 -13.82
N LYS A 103 6.24 -11.93 -14.51
CA LYS A 103 6.50 -13.01 -15.47
C LYS A 103 6.64 -14.39 -14.81
N ALA A 104 7.05 -14.45 -13.54
CA ALA A 104 7.18 -15.69 -12.78
C ALA A 104 5.85 -16.22 -12.22
N ILE A 105 4.79 -15.40 -12.20
CA ILE A 105 3.47 -15.81 -11.68
C ILE A 105 2.67 -16.50 -12.80
N PRO A 106 2.21 -17.75 -12.60
CA PRO A 106 1.35 -18.43 -13.58
C PRO A 106 0.01 -17.70 -13.73
N ARG A 107 -0.51 -17.63 -14.97
CA ARG A 107 -1.73 -16.91 -15.34
C ARG A 107 -2.92 -17.84 -15.52
#